data_AF-A0A1H0D558-F1
#
_entry.id   AF-A0A1H0D558-F1
#
_cell.length_a   1.000
_cell.length_b   1.000
_cell.length_c   1.000
_cell.angle_alpha   90.00
_cell.angle_beta   90.00
_cell.angle_gamma   90.00
#
_symmetry.space_group_name_H-M   'P 1'
#
loop_
_entity.id
_entity.type
_entity.pdbx_description
1 polymer ?
#
loop_
_entity_poly.entity_id
_entity_poly.type
_entity_poly.pdbx_seq_one_letter_code
_entity_poly.pdbx_strand_id
1 'polypeptide(L)' 'MATITSASISTPAHRSDGLAKPLAELCAFWRKFVERAFNPYRPELHYMRGPGPAWRAKHLARSN' A
#
# COMPACT_ATOMS: atom_id res chain seq x y z
N MET A 1 -25.50 -43.77 37.35
CA MET A 1 -25.26 -42.35 37.00
C MET A 1 -23.87 -42.27 36.40
N ALA A 2 -23.75 -42.23 35.07
CA ALA A 2 -22.46 -42.24 34.37
C ALA A 2 -22.14 -40.82 33.89
N THR A 3 -21.07 -40.23 34.40
CA THR A 3 -20.65 -38.87 34.07
C THR A 3 -19.65 -38.94 32.91
N ILE A 4 -20.06 -38.49 31.73
CA ILE A 4 -19.18 -38.37 30.57
C ILE A 4 -18.37 -37.07 30.76
N THR A 5 -17.08 -37.22 31.03
CA THR A 5 -16.13 -36.11 31.13
C THR A 5 -15.67 -35.76 29.71
N SER A 6 -16.11 -34.61 29.20
CA SER A 6 -15.61 -34.06 27.94
C SER A 6 -14.23 -33.46 28.16
N ALA A 7 -13.20 -34.12 27.63
CA ALA A 7 -11.86 -33.53 27.53
C ALA A 7 -11.80 -32.63 26.28
N SER A 8 -11.46 -31.37 26.46
CA SER A 8 -11.20 -30.44 25.35
C SER A 8 -9.86 -30.82 24.70
N ILE A 9 -9.94 -31.32 23.47
CA ILE A 9 -8.77 -31.60 22.65
C ILE A 9 -8.21 -30.25 22.22
N SER A 10 -7.14 -29.81 22.87
CA SER A 10 -6.40 -28.62 22.44
C SER A 10 -5.74 -28.93 21.10
N THR A 11 -6.16 -28.23 20.05
CA THR A 11 -5.59 -28.36 18.71
C THR A 11 -4.12 -27.92 18.75
N PRO A 12 -3.15 -28.79 18.43
CA PRO A 12 -1.76 -28.36 18.36
C PRO A 12 -1.61 -27.43 17.14
N ALA A 13 -1.51 -26.14 17.42
CA ALA A 13 -1.09 -25.12 16.46
C ALA A 13 0.42 -25.26 16.21
N HIS A 14 0.85 -26.36 15.59
CA HIS A 14 2.26 -26.53 15.24
C HIS A 14 2.39 -27.47 14.05
N ARG A 15 2.21 -26.94 12.84
CA ARG A 15 2.69 -27.59 11.59
C ARG A 15 2.69 -26.72 10.32
N SER A 16 2.52 -25.40 10.44
CA SER A 16 2.53 -24.49 9.28
C SER A 16 3.72 -23.51 9.24
N ASP A 17 4.69 -23.60 10.14
CA ASP A 17 5.80 -22.64 10.20
C ASP A 17 6.72 -22.67 8.97
N GLY A 18 6.76 -23.77 8.21
CA GLY A 18 7.55 -23.89 6.99
C GLY A 18 6.93 -23.20 5.77
N LEU A 19 5.60 -23.22 5.66
CA LEU A 19 4.86 -22.62 4.54
C LEU A 19 4.38 -21.19 4.84
N ALA A 20 4.23 -20.84 6.11
CA ALA A 20 3.88 -19.49 6.54
C ALA A 20 4.98 -18.47 6.24
N LYS A 21 6.26 -18.87 6.29
CA LYS A 21 7.40 -18.00 5.98
C LYS A 21 7.42 -17.50 4.53
N PRO A 22 7.39 -18.37 3.50
CA PRO A 22 7.37 -17.90 2.11
C PRO A 22 6.08 -17.16 1.76
N LEU A 23 4.93 -17.53 2.34
CA LEU A 23 3.68 -16.80 2.15
C LEU A 23 3.73 -15.40 2.79
N ALA A 24 4.33 -15.28 3.97
CA ALA A 24 4.52 -14.00 4.65
C ALA A 24 5.44 -13.06 3.85
N GLU A 25 6.52 -13.59 3.28
CA GLU A 25 7.41 -12.85 2.38
C GLU A 25 6.70 -12.40 1.10
N LEU A 26 5.91 -13.29 0.49
CA LEU A 26 5.11 -12.98 -0.69
C LEU A 26 4.08 -11.88 -0.39
N CYS A 27 3.37 -11.96 0.73
CA CYS A 27 2.43 -10.92 1.17
C CYS A 27 3.13 -9.58 1.45
N ALA A 28 4.32 -9.61 2.06
CA ALA A 28 5.10 -8.40 2.31
C ALA A 28 5.57 -7.74 1.00
N PHE A 29 5.98 -8.54 0.02
CA PHE A 29 6.31 -8.08 -1.32
C PHE A 29 5.09 -7.48 -2.04
N TRP A 30 3.97 -8.21 -2.06
CA TRP A 30 2.73 -7.73 -2.69
C TRP A 30 2.23 -6.42 -2.10
N ARG A 31 2.33 -6.25 -0.77
CA ARG A 31 1.96 -4.99 -0.12
C ARG A 31 2.81 -3.82 -0.63
N LYS A 32 4.13 -3.98 -0.70
CA LYS A 32 5.04 -2.95 -1.25
C LYS A 32 4.81 -2.71 -2.74
N PHE A 33 4.52 -3.77 -3.50
CA PHE A 33 4.23 -3.67 -4.92
C PHE A 33 2.96 -2.86 -5.19
N VAL A 34 1.86 -3.16 -4.49
CA VAL A 34 0.60 -2.43 -4.62
C VAL A 34 0.80 -0.96 -4.24
N GLU A 35 1.51 -0.69 -3.14
CA GLU A 35 1.82 0.67 -2.72
C GLU A 35 2.58 1.46 -3.81
N ARG A 36 3.52 0.83 -4.51
CA ARG A 36 4.30 1.48 -5.57
C ARG A 36 3.56 1.56 -6.91
N ALA A 37 2.85 0.49 -7.29
CA ALA A 37 2.14 0.38 -8.56
C ALA A 37 0.91 1.29 -8.61
N PHE A 38 0.22 1.42 -7.49
CA PHE A 38 -0.95 2.28 -7.35
C PHE A 38 -0.62 3.62 -6.69
N ASN A 39 0.65 3.97 -6.50
CA ASN A 39 1.02 5.34 -6.16
C ASN A 39 0.77 6.21 -7.40
N PRO A 40 -0.25 7.09 -7.39
CA PRO A 40 -0.50 7.93 -8.53
C PRO A 40 0.69 8.86 -8.68
N TYR A 41 1.41 8.75 -9.81
CA TYR A 41 2.38 9.77 -10.16
C TYR A 41 1.65 11.12 -10.14
N ARG A 42 2.01 11.98 -9.19
CA ARG A 42 1.48 13.34 -9.05
C ARG A 42 2.45 14.29 -9.75
N PRO A 43 2.28 14.51 -11.06
CA PRO A 43 3.16 15.39 -11.81
C PRO A 43 3.03 16.85 -11.34
N GLU A 44 1.94 17.21 -10.66
CA GLU A 44 1.67 18.52 -10.05
C GLU A 44 2.77 18.97 -9.06
N LEU A 45 3.43 18.02 -8.37
CA LEU A 45 4.58 18.31 -7.49
C LEU A 45 5.90 18.44 -8.25
N HIS A 46 5.97 17.88 -9.46
CA HIS A 46 7.17 17.84 -10.31
C HIS A 46 7.17 18.97 -11.34
N TYR A 47 6.01 19.54 -11.63
CA TYR A 47 5.88 20.81 -12.32
C TYR A 47 6.12 21.95 -11.33
N MET A 48 7.40 22.24 -11.10
CA MET A 48 7.86 23.61 -10.80
C MET A 48 7.60 24.52 -12.01
N ARG A 49 6.33 24.65 -12.42
CA ARG A 49 5.88 25.53 -13.48
C ARG A 49 4.77 26.40 -12.93
N GLY A 50 5.19 27.38 -12.12
CA GLY A 50 4.47 28.64 -12.10
C GLY A 50 4.39 29.23 -13.52
N PRO A 51 3.54 30.23 -13.75
CA PRO A 51 3.39 30.83 -15.06
C PRO A 51 4.74 31.25 -15.63
N GLY A 52 5.12 30.64 -16.75
CA GLY A 52 6.37 30.94 -17.44
C GLY A 52 6.41 32.40 -17.93
N PRO A 53 7.58 32.92 -18.30
CA PRO A 53 7.72 34.30 -18.78
C PRO A 53 6.75 34.65 -19.92
N ALA A 54 6.49 33.70 -20.83
CA ALA A 54 5.54 33.86 -21.93
C ALA A 54 4.07 34.00 -21.47
N TRP A 55 3.71 33.40 -20.34
CA TRP A 55 2.37 33.57 -19.74
C TRP A 55 2.24 34.96 -19.10
N ARG A 56 3.26 35.40 -18.36
CA ARG A 56 3.27 36.73 -17.73
C ARG A 56 3.20 37.87 -18.76
N ALA A 57 3.93 37.76 -19.87
CA ALA A 57 3.92 38.77 -20.94
C ALA A 57 2.51 38.98 -21.54
N LYS A 58 1.72 37.91 -21.72
CA LYS A 58 0.36 37.99 -22.27
C LYS A 58 -0.65 38.59 -21.30
N HIS A 59 -0.46 38.37 -20.00
CA HIS A 59 -1.39 38.86 -18.98
C HIS A 59 -1.08 40.28 -18.49
N LEU A 60 0.19 40.69 -18.45
CA LEU A 60 0.56 42.09 -18.19
C LEU A 60 0.04 43.03 -19.29
N ALA A 61 0.05 42.58 -20.55
CA ALA A 61 -0.49 43.35 -21.68
C ALA A 61 -2.01 43.52 -21.63
N ARG A 62 -2.70 42.77 -20.76
CA ARG A 62 -4.15 42.80 -20.59
C ARG A 62 -4.60 43.59 -19.35
N SER A 63 -3.67 44.04 -18.50
CA SER A 63 -3.97 44.82 -17.30
C SER A 63 -3.67 46.32 -17.42
N ASN A 64 -3.39 46.81 -18.62
CA ASN A 64 -3.34 48.23 -18.99
C ASN A 64 -4.42 48.52 -20.03
#